data_AF-A0A3Q2YTU5-F1
#
_entry.id   AF-A0A3Q2YTU5-F1
#
_cell.length_a   1.000
_cell.length_b   1.000
_cell.length_c   1.000
_cell.angle_alpha   90.00
_cell.angle_beta   90.00
_cell.angle_gamma   90.00
#
_symmetry.space_group_name_H-M   'P 1'
#
loop_
_entity.id
_entity.type
_entity.pdbx_description
1 polymer ?
#
loop_
_entity_poly.entity_id
_entity_poly.type
_entity_poly.pdbx_seq_one_letter_code
_entity_poly.pdbx_strand_id
1 'polypeptide(L)'
;MHCRLGLEEQYVLDCMAYFMILMAACTFVCLLFVNAAYGRYSSSKYGFLINVKLAWFIQELPAFLVPVYLLVWTSSRKTSLLANQLLIAMFLCHYTQSGKRTETPAYK
;
A
#
# COMPACT_ATOMS: atom_id res chain seq x y z
N MET A 1 -27.67 -8.23 -15.81
CA MET A 1 -26.46 -7.39 -15.86
C MET A 1 -25.63 -7.39 -14.58
N HIS A 2 -26.21 -7.44 -13.37
CA HIS A 2 -25.46 -7.49 -12.10
C HIS A 2 -24.51 -8.69 -11.92
N CYS A 3 -24.86 -9.87 -12.45
CA CYS A 3 -24.05 -11.08 -12.31
C CYS A 3 -22.75 -11.04 -13.13
N ARG A 4 -22.75 -10.37 -14.30
CA ARG A 4 -21.53 -10.21 -15.12
C ARG A 4 -20.55 -9.24 -14.47
N LEU A 5 -21.03 -8.11 -13.93
CA LEU A 5 -20.19 -7.15 -13.19
C LEU A 5 -19.49 -7.83 -11.99
N GLY A 6 -20.19 -8.66 -11.23
CA GLY A 6 -19.61 -9.36 -10.08
C GLY A 6 -18.50 -10.37 -10.43
N LEU A 7 -18.58 -11.03 -11.59
CA LEU A 7 -17.54 -11.97 -12.05
C LEU A 7 -16.29 -11.24 -12.54
N GLU A 8 -16.46 -10.14 -13.26
CA GLU A 8 -15.33 -9.29 -13.71
C GLU A 8 -14.59 -8.69 -12.51
N GLU A 9 -15.33 -8.22 -11.49
CA GLU A 9 -14.74 -7.72 -10.24
C GLU A 9 -13.89 -8.79 -9.53
N GLN A 10 -14.42 -10.01 -9.39
CA GLN A 10 -13.71 -11.12 -8.76
C GLN A 10 -12.45 -11.50 -9.54
N TYR A 11 -12.56 -11.58 -10.86
CA TYR A 11 -11.42 -11.89 -11.73
C TYR A 11 -10.29 -10.88 -11.59
N VAL A 12 -10.61 -9.57 -11.58
CA VAL A 12 -9.61 -8.52 -11.40
C VAL A 12 -8.95 -8.61 -10.01
N LEU A 13 -9.72 -8.86 -8.95
CA LEU A 13 -9.20 -9.03 -7.60
C LEU A 13 -8.27 -10.24 -7.49
N ASP A 14 -8.62 -11.37 -8.08
CA ASP A 14 -7.80 -12.58 -8.10
C ASP A 14 -6.50 -12.36 -8.89
N CYS A 15 -6.58 -11.73 -10.06
CA CYS A 15 -5.39 -11.35 -10.84
C CYS A 15 -4.43 -10.46 -10.02
N MET A 16 -4.95 -9.44 -9.33
CA MET A 16 -4.14 -8.57 -8.48
C MET A 16 -3.52 -9.34 -7.30
N ALA A 17 -4.28 -10.23 -6.65
CA ALA A 17 -3.80 -11.05 -5.55
C ALA A 17 -2.64 -11.97 -5.97
N TYR A 18 -2.80 -12.69 -7.08
CA TYR A 18 -1.72 -13.54 -7.63
C TYR A 18 -0.51 -12.71 -8.05
N PHE A 19 -0.71 -11.53 -8.63
CA PHE A 19 0.37 -10.63 -8.99
C PHE A 19 1.15 -10.16 -7.75
N MET A 20 0.47 -9.81 -6.65
CA MET A 20 1.14 -9.44 -5.39
C MET A 20 1.99 -10.60 -4.83
N ILE A 21 1.46 -11.83 -4.85
CA ILE A 21 2.19 -13.02 -4.41
C ILE A 21 3.43 -13.25 -5.27
N LEU A 22 3.29 -13.14 -6.59
CA LEU A 22 4.41 -13.26 -7.53
C LEU A 22 5.49 -12.21 -7.24
N MET A 23 5.10 -10.95 -7.11
CA MET A 23 6.02 -9.86 -6.81
C MET A 23 6.71 -10.05 -5.45
N ALA A 24 5.99 -10.55 -4.44
CA ALA A 24 6.58 -10.86 -3.14
C ALA A 24 7.65 -11.96 -3.24
N ALA A 25 7.37 -13.05 -3.98
CA ALA A 25 8.33 -14.12 -4.20
C ALA A 25 9.57 -13.64 -4.96
N CYS A 26 9.39 -12.89 -6.05
CA CYS A 26 10.49 -12.29 -6.80
C CYS A 26 11.33 -11.36 -5.92
N THR A 27 10.67 -10.48 -5.16
CA THR A 27 11.33 -9.52 -4.26
C THR A 27 12.12 -10.25 -3.18
N PHE A 28 11.55 -11.29 -2.56
CA PHE A 28 12.25 -12.11 -1.56
C PHE A 28 13.55 -12.70 -2.11
N VAL A 29 13.51 -13.32 -3.30
CA VAL A 29 14.71 -13.88 -3.93
C VAL A 29 15.73 -12.78 -4.26
N CYS A 30 15.29 -11.65 -4.83
CA CYS A 30 16.17 -10.52 -5.13
C CYS A 30 16.86 -9.95 -3.87
N LEU A 31 16.15 -9.85 -2.75
CA LEU A 31 16.70 -9.31 -1.50
C LEU A 31 17.79 -10.20 -0.88
N LEU A 32 17.86 -11.49 -1.24
CA LEU A 32 18.96 -12.36 -0.82
C LEU A 32 20.29 -11.99 -1.48
N PHE A 33 20.25 -11.36 -2.66
CA PHE A 33 21.44 -10.99 -3.43
C PHE A 33 21.71 -9.49 -3.44
N VAL A 34 20.67 -8.66 -3.35
CA VAL A 34 20.76 -7.21 -3.47
C VAL A 34 20.08 -6.53 -2.29
N ASN A 35 20.83 -5.70 -1.57
CA ASN A 35 20.26 -4.86 -0.53
C ASN A 35 19.39 -3.76 -1.14
N ALA A 36 18.19 -3.55 -0.60
CA ALA A 36 17.33 -2.46 -1.02
C ALA A 36 18.04 -1.11 -0.82
N ALA A 37 18.14 -0.32 -1.88
CA ALA A 37 18.86 0.96 -1.92
C ALA A 37 18.10 2.10 -1.22
N TYR A 38 17.72 1.89 0.05
CA TYR A 38 17.03 2.85 0.89
C TYR A 38 17.68 2.92 2.28
N GLY A 39 17.61 4.07 2.95
CA GLY A 39 18.18 4.28 4.28
C GLY A 39 19.70 4.04 4.35
N ARG A 40 20.14 3.12 5.22
CA ARG A 40 21.56 2.80 5.48
C ARG A 40 22.33 2.33 4.23
N TYR A 41 21.63 1.73 3.27
CA TYR A 41 22.22 1.24 2.02
C TYR A 41 21.96 2.18 0.84
N SER A 42 21.56 3.43 1.10
CA SER A 42 21.40 4.44 0.05
C SER A 42 22.74 4.75 -0.61
N SER A 43 22.76 4.75 -1.93
CA SER A 43 23.95 5.08 -2.73
C SER A 43 23.51 5.84 -3.97
N SER A 44 24.27 6.89 -4.34
CA SER A 44 24.03 7.66 -5.57
C SER A 44 24.12 6.82 -6.85
N LYS A 45 24.56 5.56 -6.76
CA LYS A 45 24.61 4.61 -7.88
C LYS A 45 23.22 4.23 -8.43
N TYR A 46 22.15 4.38 -7.65
CA TYR A 46 20.80 3.97 -8.02
C TYR A 46 19.93 5.11 -8.59
N GLY A 47 20.49 6.33 -8.75
CA GLY A 47 19.81 7.47 -9.38
C GLY A 47 19.67 8.69 -8.49
N PHE A 48 18.69 9.55 -8.82
CA PHE A 48 18.47 10.82 -8.12
C PHE A 48 17.90 10.59 -6.71
N LEU A 49 18.53 11.22 -5.72
CA LEU A 49 18.12 11.13 -4.33
C LEU A 49 16.95 12.10 -4.08
N ILE A 50 15.75 11.58 -3.89
CA ILE A 50 14.58 12.35 -3.45
C ILE A 50 14.62 12.47 -1.92
N ASN A 51 14.08 13.58 -1.39
CA ASN A 51 13.92 13.72 0.05
C ASN A 51 13.12 12.54 0.63
N VAL A 52 13.70 11.85 1.60
CA VAL A 52 13.15 10.62 2.22
C VAL A 52 11.71 10.84 2.71
N LYS A 53 11.40 12.01 3.28
CA LYS A 53 10.06 12.33 3.78
C LYS A 53 9.03 12.46 2.66
N LEU A 54 9.40 13.09 1.54
CA LEU A 54 8.52 13.24 0.39
C LEU A 54 8.28 11.89 -0.29
N ALA A 55 9.34 11.09 -0.48
CA ALA A 55 9.21 9.76 -1.07
C ALA A 55 8.25 8.88 -0.26
N TRP A 56 8.38 8.91 1.06
CA TRP A 56 7.54 8.12 1.95
C TRP A 56 6.08 8.63 1.99
N PHE A 57 5.89 9.95 2.06
CA PHE A 57 4.55 10.54 1.98
C PHE A 57 3.82 10.18 0.69
N ILE A 58 4.49 10.30 -0.46
CA ILE A 58 3.91 9.97 -1.77
C ILE A 58 3.62 8.46 -1.87
N GLN A 59 4.48 7.61 -1.30
CA GLN A 59 4.30 6.15 -1.34
C GLN A 59 3.15 5.67 -0.46
N GLU A 60 2.95 6.26 0.73
CA GLU A 60 1.87 5.84 1.64
C GLU A 60 0.50 6.46 1.31
N LEU A 61 0.48 7.61 0.64
CA LEU A 61 -0.74 8.35 0.33
C LEU A 61 -1.81 7.53 -0.44
N PRO A 62 -1.47 6.72 -1.47
CA PRO A 62 -2.44 5.87 -2.15
C PRO A 62 -3.10 4.85 -1.21
N ALA A 63 -2.34 4.26 -0.31
CA ALA A 63 -2.85 3.26 0.64
C ALA A 63 -3.82 3.90 1.65
N PHE A 64 -3.68 5.18 1.97
CA PHE A 64 -4.64 5.89 2.82
C PHE A 64 -5.88 6.38 2.03
N LEU A 65 -5.68 6.96 0.83
CA LEU A 65 -6.78 7.57 0.07
C LEU A 65 -7.75 6.55 -0.52
N VAL A 66 -7.27 5.39 -0.97
CA VAL A 66 -8.13 4.37 -1.60
C VAL A 66 -9.21 3.85 -0.63
N PRO A 67 -8.90 3.42 0.61
CA PRO A 67 -9.94 3.00 1.55
C PRO A 67 -10.88 4.14 1.99
N VAL A 68 -10.38 5.38 2.12
CA VAL A 68 -11.25 6.54 2.39
C VAL A 68 -12.23 6.77 1.25
N TYR A 69 -11.77 6.70 0.00
CA TYR A 69 -12.62 6.80 -1.18
C TYR A 69 -13.67 5.69 -1.22
N LEU A 70 -13.29 4.45 -0.90
CA LEU A 70 -14.22 3.32 -0.80
C LEU A 70 -15.29 3.53 0.28
N LEU A 71 -14.94 4.12 1.43
CA LEU A 71 -15.92 4.43 2.48
C LEU A 71 -16.89 5.54 2.10
N VAL A 72 -16.39 6.61 1.47
CA VAL A 72 -17.20 7.82 1.19
C VAL A 72 -18.03 7.66 -0.09
N TRP A 73 -17.49 7.02 -1.13
CA TRP A 73 -18.07 7.05 -2.47
C TRP A 73 -18.69 5.72 -2.91
N THR A 74 -18.35 4.60 -2.27
CA THR A 74 -18.90 3.29 -2.63
C THR A 74 -20.01 2.86 -1.68
N SER A 75 -21.26 3.03 -2.11
CA SER A 75 -22.45 2.50 -1.43
C SER A 75 -22.70 1.04 -1.81
N SER A 76 -21.77 0.15 -1.48
CA SER A 76 -21.94 -1.29 -1.67
C SER A 76 -22.53 -1.95 -0.43
N ARG A 77 -23.45 -2.90 -0.61
CA ARG A 77 -24.07 -3.68 0.47
C ARG A 77 -23.02 -4.41 1.33
N LYS A 78 -21.87 -4.75 0.74
CA LYS A 78 -20.69 -5.33 1.41
C LYS A 78 -19.98 -4.31 2.29
N THR A 79 -19.81 -3.06 1.85
CA THR A 79 -19.16 -1.99 2.63
C THR A 79 -20.03 -1.51 3.78
N SER A 80 -21.36 -1.64 3.66
CA SER A 80 -22.33 -1.29 4.71
C SER A 80 -22.35 -2.28 5.91
N LEU A 81 -21.64 -3.42 5.82
CA LEU A 81 -21.52 -4.36 6.93
C LEU A 81 -20.55 -3.79 7.97
N LEU A 82 -21.00 -3.73 9.24
CA LEU A 82 -20.21 -3.19 10.36
C LEU A 82 -18.81 -3.82 10.45
N ALA A 83 -18.71 -5.14 10.23
CA ALA A 83 -17.43 -5.85 10.26
C ALA A 83 -16.43 -5.29 9.23
N ASN A 84 -16.89 -5.00 8.01
CA ASN A 84 -16.03 -4.47 6.95
C ASN A 84 -15.64 -3.02 7.23
N GLN A 85 -16.54 -2.21 7.79
CA GLN A 85 -16.22 -0.85 8.22
C GLN A 85 -15.17 -0.83 9.34
N LEU A 86 -15.27 -1.75 10.31
CA LEU A 86 -14.27 -1.88 11.37
C LEU A 86 -12.90 -2.28 10.83
N LEU A 87 -12.84 -3.23 9.89
CA LEU A 87 -11.58 -3.62 9.24
C LEU A 87 -10.94 -2.44 8.49
N ILE A 88 -11.73 -1.66 7.75
CA ILE A 88 -11.22 -0.47 7.05
C ILE A 88 -10.78 0.60 8.07
N ALA A 89 -11.54 0.81 9.16
CA ALA A 89 -11.15 1.77 10.20
C ALA A 89 -9.85 1.38 10.90
N MET A 90 -9.66 0.09 11.20
CA MET A 90 -8.40 -0.43 11.74
C MET A 90 -7.24 -0.23 10.76
N PHE A 91 -7.48 -0.49 9.46
CA PHE A 91 -6.50 -0.25 8.40
C PHE A 91 -6.11 1.23 8.32
N LEU A 92 -7.07 2.15 8.34
CA LEU A 92 -6.80 3.59 8.33
C LEU A 92 -6.04 4.03 9.59
N CYS A 93 -6.42 3.52 10.77
CA CYS A 93 -5.71 3.79 12.01
C CYS A 93 -4.23 3.37 11.91
N HIS A 94 -3.96 2.19 11.36
CA HIS A 94 -2.60 1.71 11.12
C HIS A 94 -1.79 2.66 10.22
N TYR A 95 -2.33 3.06 9.06
CA TYR A 95 -1.62 3.94 8.13
C TYR A 95 -1.40 5.35 8.68
N THR A 96 -2.32 5.88 9.50
CA THR A 96 -2.11 7.19 10.16
C THR A 96 -1.02 7.14 11.23
N GLN A 97 -0.76 5.97 11.82
CA GLN A 97 0.32 5.79 12.79
C GLN A 97 1.69 5.72 12.10
N SER A 98 1.76 5.11 10.91
CA SER A 98 2.95 5.08 10.07
C SER A 98 3.49 6.50 9.80
N GLY A 99 2.62 7.43 9.40
CA GLY A 99 2.91 8.86 9.19
C GLY A 99 3.71 9.56 10.31
N LYS A 100 3.56 9.11 11.57
CA LYS A 100 4.18 9.76 12.74
C LYS A 100 5.59 9.26 13.06
N ARG A 101 6.04 8.17 12.44
CA ARG A 101 7.36 7.57 12.74
C ARG A 101 8.54 8.29 12.04
N THR A 102 8.27 9.30 11.21
CA THR A 102 9.30 10.07 10.49
C THR A 102 9.83 11.30 11.26
N GLU A 103 9.46 11.49 12.53
CA GLU A 103 9.90 12.64 13.35
C GLU A 103 11.27 12.45 14.03
N THR A 104 11.92 11.30 13.92
CA THR A 104 13.30 11.17 14.39
C THR A 104 14.28 11.79 13.38
N PRO A 105 15.11 12.78 13.77
CA PRO A 105 16.08 13.39 12.87
C PRO A 105 17.18 12.39 12.55
N ALA A 106 17.06 11.69 11.43
CA ALA A 106 18.16 10.96 10.83
C ALA A 106 19.03 11.93 10.01
N TYR A 107 19.68 12.87 10.69
CA TYR A 107 20.79 13.65 10.16
C TYR A 107 21.69 14.15 11.30
N LYS A 108 22.78 13.43 11.54
CA LYS A 108 24.09 14.04 11.67
C LYS A 108 24.89 13.63 10.44
#